data_AF-A0A7V3IXS4-F1
#
_entry.id   AF-A0A7V3IXS4-F1
#
_cell.length_a   1.000
_cell.length_b   1.000
_cell.length_c   1.000
_cell.angle_alpha   90.00
_cell.angle_beta   90.00
_cell.angle_gamma   90.00
#
_symmetry.space_group_name_H-M   'P 1'
#
loop_
_entity.id
_entity.type
_entity.pdbx_description
1 polymer ?
#
loop_
_entity_poly.entity_id
_entity_poly.type
_entity_poly.pdbx_seq_one_letter_code
_entity_poly.pdbx_strand_id
1 'polypeptide(L)'
;MPTHTHIVRVARELRNELSTSAFLTVQRSEITGLLRQVSKEPTARIGSAVADDLTRALLNEGVLVYPALARTSTGEMVRLYHAGTMLAQLIDAIVEPDQGGDRYLGATITKLKGKWQWGEEFITSADLDAGEQAPQTVSLASATSRAVTANG
;
A
#
# COMPACT_ATOMS: atom_id res chain seq x y z
N MET A 1 22.37 -10.40 -14.93
CA MET A 1 21.47 -10.89 -13.87
C MET A 1 21.84 -10.19 -12.57
N PRO A 2 20.89 -9.70 -11.75
CA PRO A 2 21.20 -9.06 -10.48
C PRO A 2 22.03 -9.96 -9.56
N THR A 3 23.08 -9.40 -8.96
CA THR A 3 23.96 -10.11 -8.03
C THR A 3 23.51 -9.86 -6.59
N HIS A 4 24.01 -10.67 -5.65
CA HIS A 4 23.74 -10.48 -4.23
C HIS A 4 24.07 -9.06 -3.74
N THR A 5 25.20 -8.48 -4.19
CA THR A 5 25.58 -7.10 -3.84
C THR A 5 24.58 -6.06 -4.33
N HIS A 6 24.01 -6.25 -5.53
CA HIS A 6 22.94 -5.37 -6.03
C HIS A 6 21.70 -5.46 -5.15
N ILE A 7 21.31 -6.66 -4.75
CA ILE A 7 20.14 -6.91 -3.90
C ILE A 7 20.31 -6.25 -2.53
N VAL A 8 21.46 -6.45 -1.88
CA VAL A 8 21.78 -5.81 -0.59
C VAL A 8 21.74 -4.29 -0.70
N ARG A 9 22.25 -3.73 -1.80
CA ARG A 9 22.20 -2.28 -2.02
C ARG A 9 20.76 -1.78 -2.16
N VAL A 10 19.90 -2.47 -2.92
CA VAL A 10 18.47 -2.12 -3.03
C VAL A 10 17.80 -2.14 -1.65
N ALA A 11 18.06 -3.17 -0.84
CA ALA A 11 17.51 -3.27 0.51
C ALA A 11 17.93 -2.08 1.40
N ARG A 12 19.20 -1.64 1.31
CA ARG A 12 19.69 -0.47 2.04
C ARG A 12 19.03 0.84 1.61
N GLU A 13 18.85 1.05 0.31
CA GLU A 13 18.17 2.24 -0.21
C GLU A 13 16.72 2.28 0.31
N LEU A 14 15.98 1.17 0.21
CA LEU A 14 14.60 1.08 0.74
C LEU A 14 14.54 1.29 2.25
N ARG A 15 15.52 0.76 3.00
CA ARG A 15 15.65 0.99 4.45
C ARG A 15 15.92 2.46 4.77
N ASN A 16 16.71 3.15 3.96
CA ASN A 16 16.98 4.58 4.14
C ASN A 16 15.74 5.43 3.82
N GLU A 17 14.99 5.09 2.77
CA GLU A 17 13.71 5.75 2.47
C GLU A 17 12.69 5.55 3.61
N LEU A 18 12.66 4.36 4.20
CA LEU A 18 11.83 4.05 5.36
C LEU A 18 12.30 4.76 6.64
N SER A 19 13.56 5.22 6.74
CA SER A 19 14.14 5.71 8.01
C SER A 19 13.40 6.88 8.66
N THR A 20 12.68 7.68 7.87
CA THR A 20 11.92 8.84 8.36
C THR A 20 10.47 8.51 8.72
N SER A 21 10.01 7.29 8.46
CA SER A 21 8.59 6.91 8.52
C SER A 21 8.40 5.58 9.26
N ALA A 22 7.23 5.38 9.85
CA ALA A 22 6.89 4.10 10.50
C ALA A 22 6.70 2.97 9.47
N PHE A 23 6.18 3.32 8.29
CA PHE A 23 5.99 2.45 7.14
C PHE A 23 6.13 3.24 5.84
N LEU A 24 6.44 2.54 4.76
CA LEU A 24 6.55 3.07 3.40
C LEU A 24 5.72 2.17 2.48
N THR A 25 4.75 2.74 1.77
CA THR A 25 3.97 1.99 0.77
C THR A 25 4.46 2.38 -0.61
N VAL A 26 4.88 1.41 -1.40
CA VAL A 26 5.44 1.61 -2.75
C VAL A 26 4.90 0.56 -3.70
N GLN A 27 4.83 0.88 -4.99
CA GLN A 27 4.51 -0.13 -6.00
C GLN A 27 5.70 -1.08 -6.17
N ARG A 28 5.42 -2.37 -6.44
CA ARG A 28 6.46 -3.35 -6.80
C ARG A 28 7.25 -2.92 -8.05
N SER A 29 6.61 -2.19 -8.96
CA SER A 29 7.22 -1.60 -10.15
C SER A 29 8.36 -0.62 -9.79
N GLU A 30 8.20 0.17 -8.73
CA GLU A 30 9.20 1.13 -8.24
C GLU A 30 10.43 0.40 -7.69
N ILE A 31 10.23 -0.65 -6.89
CA ILE A 31 11.32 -1.52 -6.40
C ILE A 31 12.06 -2.18 -7.58
N THR A 32 11.31 -2.61 -8.61
CA THR A 32 11.91 -3.15 -9.84
C THR A 32 12.71 -2.08 -10.59
N GLY A 33 12.24 -0.83 -10.63
CA GLY A 33 12.96 0.31 -11.18
C GLY A 33 14.27 0.57 -10.45
N LEU A 34 14.24 0.58 -9.12
CA LEU A 34 15.42 0.71 -8.27
C LEU A 34 16.43 -0.43 -8.51
N LEU A 35 15.96 -1.67 -8.63
CA LEU A 35 16.80 -2.82 -8.95
C LEU A 35 17.53 -2.63 -10.28
N ARG A 36 16.83 -2.17 -11.33
CA ARG A 36 17.42 -1.88 -12.66
C ARG A 36 18.45 -0.76 -12.58
N GLN A 37 18.16 0.30 -11.81
CA GLN A 37 19.06 1.42 -11.62
C GLN A 37 20.35 1.02 -10.91
N VAL A 38 20.25 0.15 -9.89
CA VAL A 38 21.38 -0.35 -9.11
C VAL A 38 22.19 -1.35 -9.91
N SER A 39 21.56 -2.31 -10.59
CA SER A 39 22.25 -3.36 -11.35
C SER A 39 22.79 -2.89 -12.70
N LYS A 40 22.34 -1.73 -13.20
CA LYS A 40 22.58 -1.24 -14.57
C LYS A 40 22.05 -2.18 -15.66
N GLU A 41 21.04 -2.98 -15.33
CA GLU A 41 20.38 -3.90 -16.27
C GLU A 41 18.93 -3.49 -16.51
N PRO A 42 18.60 -2.83 -17.65
CA PRO A 42 17.23 -2.33 -17.91
C PRO A 42 16.16 -3.41 -17.96
N THR A 43 16.55 -4.64 -18.31
CA THR A 43 15.66 -5.80 -18.43
C THR A 43 15.49 -6.58 -17.12
N ALA A 44 16.18 -6.18 -16.04
CA ALA A 44 16.06 -6.87 -14.76
C ALA A 44 14.60 -6.85 -14.26
N ARG A 45 14.20 -7.96 -13.64
CA ARG A 45 12.85 -8.17 -13.10
C ARG A 45 12.96 -8.90 -11.77
N ILE A 46 12.03 -8.61 -10.86
CA ILE A 46 11.89 -9.33 -9.59
C ILE A 46 11.05 -10.58 -9.86
N GLY A 47 11.70 -11.67 -10.25
CA GLY A 47 11.12 -13.02 -10.24
C GLY A 47 11.17 -13.65 -8.85
N SER A 48 10.65 -14.87 -8.66
CA SER A 48 10.56 -15.52 -7.35
C SER A 48 11.90 -15.56 -6.60
N ALA A 49 12.96 -16.07 -7.23
CA ALA A 49 14.28 -16.17 -6.58
C ALA A 49 14.83 -14.81 -6.14
N VAL A 50 14.73 -13.79 -7.01
CA VAL A 50 15.16 -12.43 -6.67
C VAL A 50 14.29 -11.82 -5.58
N ALA A 51 12.99 -12.14 -5.57
CA ALA A 51 12.07 -11.70 -4.54
C ALA A 51 12.43 -12.30 -3.16
N ASP A 52 12.75 -13.58 -3.11
CA ASP A 52 13.15 -14.27 -1.88
C ASP A 52 14.48 -13.72 -1.35
N ASP A 53 15.47 -13.54 -2.23
CA ASP A 53 16.76 -12.96 -1.87
C ASP A 53 16.63 -11.51 -1.40
N LEU A 54 15.79 -10.70 -2.06
CA LEU A 54 15.52 -9.32 -1.65
C LEU A 54 14.76 -9.26 -0.32
N THR A 55 13.79 -10.15 -0.10
CA THR A 55 13.07 -10.24 1.18
C THR A 55 14.03 -10.59 2.32
N ARG A 56 14.97 -11.52 2.10
CA ARG A 56 16.00 -11.86 3.09
C ARG A 56 16.96 -10.69 3.31
N ALA A 57 17.37 -9.99 2.25
CA ALA A 57 18.23 -8.81 2.37
C ALA A 57 17.56 -7.67 3.14
N LEU A 58 16.26 -7.41 2.89
CA LEU A 58 15.47 -6.45 3.65
C LEU A 58 15.42 -6.81 5.13
N LEU A 59 15.14 -8.08 5.46
CA LEU A 59 15.11 -8.56 6.84
C LEU A 59 16.46 -8.35 7.56
N ASN A 60 17.58 -8.63 6.86
CA ASN A 60 18.92 -8.40 7.41
C ASN A 60 19.21 -6.91 7.67
N GLU A 61 18.57 -6.01 6.93
CA GLU A 61 18.64 -4.55 7.14
C GLU A 61 17.57 -4.06 8.15
N GLY A 62 16.83 -4.98 8.80
CA GLY A 62 15.81 -4.68 9.80
C GLY A 62 14.47 -4.23 9.21
N VAL A 63 14.19 -4.55 7.95
CA VAL A 63 12.97 -4.17 7.24
C VAL A 63 12.16 -5.40 6.84
N LEU A 64 10.86 -5.36 7.10
CA LEU A 64 9.90 -6.35 6.64
C LEU A 64 9.08 -5.78 5.48
N VAL A 65 8.55 -6.67 4.64
CA VAL A 65 7.72 -6.32 3.49
C VAL A 65 6.45 -7.16 3.48
N TYR A 66 5.30 -6.50 3.28
CA TYR A 66 4.00 -7.16 3.17
C TYR A 66 3.15 -6.54 2.05
N PRO A 67 2.48 -7.34 1.20
CA PRO A 67 2.62 -8.80 1.10
C PRO A 67 4.02 -9.21 0.62
N ALA A 68 4.37 -10.47 0.82
CA ALA A 68 5.68 -10.98 0.42
C ALA A 68 5.94 -10.75 -1.09
N LEU A 69 7.15 -10.31 -1.44
CA LEU A 69 7.52 -10.02 -2.83
C LEU A 69 7.45 -11.27 -3.72
N ALA A 70 7.52 -12.50 -3.21
CA ALA A 70 7.32 -13.66 -4.08
C ALA A 70 5.85 -13.80 -4.54
N ARG A 71 4.91 -13.19 -3.81
CA ARG A 71 3.45 -13.33 -3.99
C ARG A 71 2.80 -12.15 -4.68
N THR A 72 3.52 -11.05 -4.90
CA THR A 72 2.94 -9.87 -5.55
C THR A 72 3.22 -9.80 -7.06
N SER A 73 2.37 -9.08 -7.79
CA SER A 73 2.55 -8.78 -9.21
C SER A 73 3.13 -7.36 -9.43
N THR A 74 3.59 -7.05 -10.66
CA THR A 74 4.27 -5.78 -10.99
C THR A 74 3.49 -4.52 -10.62
N GLY A 75 2.15 -4.55 -10.72
CA GLY A 75 1.30 -3.40 -10.43
C GLY A 75 0.82 -3.31 -8.98
N GLU A 76 1.15 -4.30 -8.14
CA GLU A 76 0.67 -4.34 -6.77
C GLU A 76 1.51 -3.47 -5.83
N MET A 77 0.84 -2.97 -4.80
CA MET A 77 1.46 -2.25 -3.71
C MET A 77 2.06 -3.21 -2.69
N VAL A 78 3.20 -2.84 -2.15
CA VAL A 78 3.79 -3.47 -0.96
C VAL A 78 4.07 -2.42 0.10
N ARG A 79 4.04 -2.86 1.35
CA ARG A 79 4.33 -2.04 2.52
C ARG A 79 5.61 -2.52 3.17
N LEU A 80 6.56 -1.62 3.27
CA LEU A 80 7.80 -1.77 4.00
C LEU A 80 7.60 -1.19 5.41
N TYR A 81 8.13 -1.87 6.43
CA TYR A 81 8.04 -1.44 7.82
C TYR A 81 9.20 -2.01 8.64
N HIS A 82 9.52 -1.37 9.76
CA HIS A 82 10.63 -1.79 10.61
C HIS A 82 10.32 -3.10 11.33
N ALA A 83 11.26 -4.04 11.29
CA ALA A 83 11.21 -5.27 12.04
C ALA A 83 11.24 -5.00 13.55
N GLY A 84 10.65 -5.90 14.34
CA GLY A 84 10.62 -5.80 15.80
C GLY A 84 9.71 -4.69 16.36
N THR A 85 8.97 -3.98 15.50
CA THR A 85 7.97 -3.01 15.94
C THR A 85 6.65 -3.67 16.32
N MET A 86 5.83 -2.97 17.09
CA MET A 86 4.45 -3.38 17.39
C MET A 86 3.62 -3.57 16.10
N LEU A 87 3.84 -2.73 15.08
CA LEU A 87 3.18 -2.87 13.78
C LEU A 87 3.56 -4.20 13.12
N ALA A 88 4.83 -4.58 13.13
CA ALA A 88 5.28 -5.87 12.60
C ALA A 88 4.56 -7.02 13.30
N GLN A 89 4.55 -7.02 14.64
CA GLN A 89 3.87 -8.06 15.43
C GLN A 89 2.37 -8.14 15.16
N LEU A 90 1.71 -6.99 14.92
CA LEU A 90 0.30 -6.95 14.54
C LEU A 90 0.05 -7.55 13.16
N ILE A 91 0.89 -7.20 12.17
CA ILE A 91 0.78 -7.76 10.82
C ILE A 91 1.02 -9.27 10.86
N ASP A 92 2.07 -9.72 11.55
CA ASP A 92 2.41 -11.14 11.68
C ASP A 92 1.24 -11.91 12.31
N ALA A 93 0.66 -11.41 13.42
CA ALA A 93 -0.48 -12.05 14.07
C ALA A 93 -1.75 -12.12 13.20
N ILE A 94 -1.94 -11.18 12.27
CA ILE A 94 -3.07 -11.16 11.34
C ILE A 94 -2.83 -12.13 10.16
N VAL A 95 -1.60 -12.19 9.67
CA VAL A 95 -1.25 -12.93 8.44
C VAL A 95 -0.98 -14.41 8.72
N GLU A 96 -0.40 -14.71 9.89
CA GLU A 96 -0.07 -16.05 10.35
C GLU A 96 -0.83 -16.35 11.65
N PRO A 97 -2.13 -16.68 11.56
CA PRO A 97 -2.96 -16.89 12.75
C PRO A 97 -2.49 -18.14 13.51
N ASP A 98 -2.22 -17.95 14.80
CA ASP A 98 -1.99 -19.04 15.75
C ASP A 98 -2.68 -18.74 17.11
N GLN A 99 -2.85 -19.76 17.95
CA GLN A 99 -3.55 -19.62 19.23
C GLN A 99 -2.86 -18.65 20.21
N GLY A 100 -1.55 -18.44 20.09
CA GLY A 100 -0.80 -17.47 20.88
C GLY A 100 -0.94 -16.04 20.37
N GLY A 101 -0.91 -15.87 19.05
CA GLY A 101 -1.12 -14.64 18.30
C GLY A 101 -2.51 -14.07 18.53
N ASP A 102 -3.55 -14.92 18.57
CA ASP A 102 -4.93 -14.50 18.84
C ASP A 102 -5.07 -13.84 20.23
N ARG A 103 -4.43 -14.42 21.26
CA ARG A 103 -4.45 -13.83 22.61
C ARG A 103 -3.72 -12.50 22.64
N TYR A 104 -2.56 -12.41 21.98
CA TYR A 104 -1.79 -11.17 21.87
C TYR A 104 -2.55 -10.09 21.11
N LEU A 105 -3.16 -10.44 19.97
CA LEU A 105 -3.96 -9.56 19.14
C LEU A 105 -5.17 -9.04 19.92
N GLY A 106 -5.90 -9.92 20.61
CA GLY A 106 -7.03 -9.54 21.47
C GLY A 106 -6.63 -8.57 22.59
N ALA A 107 -5.52 -8.83 23.27
CA ALA A 107 -4.99 -7.93 24.31
C ALA A 107 -4.57 -6.57 23.73
N THR A 108 -3.95 -6.58 22.53
CA THR A 108 -3.51 -5.37 21.84
C THR A 108 -4.67 -4.51 21.36
N ILE A 109 -5.68 -5.12 20.75
CA ILE A 109 -6.92 -4.44 20.33
C ILE A 109 -7.63 -3.87 21.55
N THR A 110 -7.70 -4.61 22.66
CA THR A 110 -8.32 -4.12 23.91
C THR A 110 -7.59 -2.89 24.45
N LYS A 111 -6.25 -2.89 24.45
CA LYS A 111 -5.43 -1.74 24.86
C LYS A 111 -5.61 -0.53 23.94
N LEU A 112 -5.74 -0.74 22.63
CA LEU A 112 -6.01 0.31 21.65
C LEU A 112 -7.42 0.90 21.86
N LYS A 113 -8.44 0.04 22.00
CA LYS A 113 -9.83 0.45 22.28
C LYS A 113 -9.97 1.20 23.60
N GLY A 114 -9.23 0.80 24.64
CA GLY A 114 -9.28 1.47 25.96
C GLY A 114 -8.76 2.91 25.98
N LYS A 115 -8.04 3.35 24.94
CA LYS A 115 -7.52 4.72 24.81
C LYS A 115 -8.19 5.55 23.71
N TRP A 116 -9.02 4.94 22.88
CA TRP A 116 -9.60 5.58 21.70
C TRP A 116 -11.13 5.49 21.78
N GLN A 117 -11.81 6.64 21.91
CA GLN A 117 -13.23 6.73 21.62
C GLN A 117 -13.36 6.59 20.10
N TRP A 118 -13.66 5.38 19.63
CA TRP A 118 -14.12 5.19 18.26
C TRP A 118 -15.47 5.89 18.17
N GLY A 119 -15.48 7.12 17.67
CA GLY A 119 -16.73 7.75 17.22
C GLY A 119 -17.39 6.81 16.22
N GLU A 120 -18.71 6.69 16.31
CA GLU A 120 -19.57 5.79 15.52
C GLU A 120 -19.65 6.17 14.03
N GLU A 121 -18.54 6.53 13.39
CA GLU A 121 -18.44 6.64 11.93
C GLU A 121 -17.61 5.48 11.41
N PHE A 122 -18.10 4.27 11.61
CA PHE A 122 -17.74 3.19 10.71
C PHE A 122 -18.40 3.50 9.36
N ILE A 123 -17.58 3.92 8.39
CA ILE A 123 -17.95 3.90 6.97
C ILE A 123 -18.45 2.48 6.69
N THR A 124 -19.76 2.36 6.54
CA THR A 124 -20.36 1.07 6.20
C THR A 124 -20.16 0.84 4.72
N SER A 125 -20.20 -0.41 4.27
CA SER A 125 -20.11 -0.76 2.85
C SER A 125 -21.13 -0.02 1.95
N ALA A 126 -22.16 0.60 2.54
CA ALA A 126 -23.09 1.48 1.83
C ALA A 126 -22.46 2.79 1.30
N ASP A 127 -21.40 3.30 1.94
CA ASP A 127 -20.72 4.53 1.52
C ASP A 127 -19.76 4.31 0.34
N LEU A 128 -19.34 3.06 0.11
CA LEU A 128 -18.47 2.68 -1.01
C LEU A 128 -19.25 2.47 -2.32
N ASP A 129 -20.56 2.27 -2.26
CA ASP A 129 -21.43 2.10 -3.44
C ASP A 129 -22.05 3.42 -3.95
N ALA A 130 -21.84 4.55 -3.25
CA ALA A 130 -22.37 5.86 -3.65
C ALA A 130 -21.53 6.58 -4.73
N GLY A 131 -20.48 5.94 -5.25
CA GLY A 131 -19.50 6.53 -6.16
C GLY A 131 -19.80 6.42 -7.66
N GLU A 132 -20.89 5.77 -8.08
CA GLU A 132 -21.17 5.55 -9.51
C GLU A 132 -22.55 6.09 -9.93
N GLN A 133 -22.70 7.41 -9.88
CA GLN A 133 -23.64 8.11 -10.76
C GLN A 133 -22.87 8.99 -11.73
N ALA A 134 -22.77 8.50 -12.96
CA ALA A 134 -22.29 9.26 -14.11
C ALA A 134 -23.10 10.56 -14.27
N PRO A 135 -22.48 11.66 -14.74
CA PRO A 135 -23.21 12.88 -15.05
C PRO A 135 -24.17 12.62 -16.23
N GLN A 136 -25.46 12.53 -15.95
CA GLN A 136 -26.48 12.54 -17.00
C GLN A 136 -26.57 13.95 -17.60
N THR A 137 -25.93 14.10 -18.75
CA THR A 137 -26.31 14.88 -19.93
C THR A 137 -27.41 15.93 -19.74
N VAL A 138 -27.03 17.20 -19.82
CA VAL A 138 -27.93 18.33 -20.07
C VAL A 138 -28.60 18.15 -21.43
N SER A 139 -29.90 17.87 -21.42
CA SER A 139 -30.73 17.83 -22.63
C SER A 139 -31.09 19.25 -23.06
N LEU A 140 -30.54 19.70 -24.20
CA LEU A 140 -30.99 20.87 -24.94
C LEU A 140 -32.11 20.48 -25.92
N ALA A 141 -33.32 20.98 -25.70
CA ALA A 141 -34.32 21.34 -26.72
C ALA A 141 -35.47 22.10 -26.03
N SER A 142 -35.54 23.43 -26.08
CA SER A 142 -36.10 24.26 -27.16
C SER A 142 -37.63 24.22 -27.27
N ALA A 143 -38.31 25.30 -26.84
CA ALA A 143 -39.36 25.96 -27.64
C ALA A 143 -39.80 27.29 -26.96
N THR A 144 -39.43 28.48 -27.45
CA THR A 144 -40.04 29.33 -28.52
C THR A 144 -41.15 30.28 -28.03
N SER A 145 -40.87 31.58 -28.20
CA SER A 145 -41.75 32.69 -28.65
C SER A 145 -42.79 33.36 -27.73
N ARG A 146 -42.53 34.65 -27.41
CA ARG A 146 -43.14 35.88 -28.01
C ARG A 146 -42.86 37.06 -27.05
N ALA A 147 -41.99 38.02 -27.40
CA ALA A 147 -42.21 39.20 -28.24
C ALA A 147 -43.05 40.30 -27.56
N VAL A 148 -42.53 41.54 -27.64
CA VAL A 148 -43.23 42.85 -27.85
C VAL A 148 -42.86 43.96 -26.84
N THR A 149 -42.03 44.91 -27.33
CA THR A 149 -41.97 46.40 -27.09
C THR A 149 -41.73 46.94 -25.67
N ALA A 150 -41.15 48.12 -25.43
CA ALA A 150 -40.62 49.23 -26.23
C ALA A 150 -39.81 50.18 -25.31
N ASN A 151 -38.93 50.94 -25.96
CA ASN A 151 -38.38 52.27 -25.64
C ASN A 151 -38.85 53.02 -24.38
N GLY A 152 -37.87 53.60 -23.69
CA GLY A 152 -38.04 54.71 -22.74
C GLY A 152 -36.80 54.89 -21.88
#